data_AF-A0A2V5TCK5-F1
#
_entry.id   AF-A0A2V5TCK5-F1
#
_cell.length_a   1.000
_cell.length_b   1.000
_cell.length_c   1.000
_cell.angle_alpha   90.00
_cell.angle_beta   90.00
_cell.angle_gamma   90.00
#
_symmetry.space_group_name_H-M   'P 1'
#
loop_
_entity.id
_entity.type
_entity.pdbx_description
1 polymer ?
#
loop_
_entity_poly.entity_id
_entity_poly.type
_entity_poly.pdbx_seq_one_letter_code
_entity_poly.pdbx_strand_id
1 'polypeptide(L)'
;MELETLENYLANSIDLDGVRAEEIKKALVRDIEEELGHARKVGKRIKVLEGRVPGSLDLSRGQRYLQPPKDSTDLIAVIRGVIHSEEEAIDQYKKLIKTCDPVDLVTQDLILEITGEEQAHRRQFIGFLYEYERGEARRLTAAAA
;
A
#
# COMPACT_ATOMS: atom_id res chain seq x y z
N MET A 1 -2.27 -8.46 -2.20
CA MET A 1 -1.78 -7.19 -1.66
C MET A 1 -2.53 -6.07 -2.34
N GLU A 2 -2.18 -5.61 -3.54
CA GLU A 2 -2.80 -4.40 -4.15
C GLU A 2 -4.32 -4.41 -4.13
N LEU A 3 -4.95 -5.50 -4.56
CA LEU A 3 -6.41 -5.59 -4.60
C LEU A 3 -7.06 -5.65 -3.20
N GLU A 4 -6.35 -6.15 -2.19
CA GLU A 4 -6.80 -6.11 -0.80
C GLU A 4 -6.54 -4.72 -0.18
N THR A 5 -5.37 -4.12 -0.44
CA THR A 5 -5.04 -2.76 -0.01
C THR A 5 -6.06 -1.77 -0.57
N LEU A 6 -6.34 -1.83 -1.87
CA LEU A 6 -7.37 -1.06 -2.56
C LEU A 6 -8.74 -1.20 -1.91
N GLU A 7 -9.18 -2.42 -1.62
CA GLU A 7 -10.47 -2.68 -0.95
C GLU A 7 -10.52 -1.99 0.42
N ASN A 8 -9.42 -2.03 1.18
CA ASN A 8 -9.34 -1.38 2.48
C ASN A 8 -9.24 0.15 2.36
N TYR A 9 -8.52 0.69 1.37
CA TYR A 9 -8.48 2.13 1.10
C TYR A 9 -9.86 2.66 0.71
N LEU A 10 -10.60 1.92 -0.11
CA LEU A 10 -11.99 2.25 -0.44
C LEU A 10 -12.85 2.33 0.81
N ALA A 11 -12.80 1.32 1.67
CA ALA A 11 -13.59 1.31 2.90
C ALA A 11 -13.22 2.49 3.82
N ASN A 12 -11.94 2.71 4.10
CA ASN A 12 -11.48 3.79 4.99
C ASN A 12 -11.72 5.19 4.40
N SER A 13 -11.62 5.36 3.08
CA SER A 13 -11.88 6.65 2.42
C SER A 13 -13.34 7.08 2.47
N ILE A 14 -14.26 6.15 2.75
CA ILE A 14 -15.69 6.42 2.90
C ILE A 14 -16.04 6.59 4.37
N ASP A 15 -15.63 5.63 5.21
CA ASP A 15 -16.14 5.44 6.57
C ASP A 15 -15.53 6.41 7.60
N LEU A 16 -14.35 6.98 7.32
CA LEU A 16 -13.71 7.91 8.25
C LEU A 16 -14.50 9.21 8.44
N ASP A 17 -14.63 9.62 9.71
CA ASP A 17 -15.34 10.82 10.16
C ASP A 17 -14.40 11.87 10.76
N GLY A 18 -14.78 13.13 10.60
CA GLY A 18 -14.15 14.27 11.26
C GLY A 18 -13.35 15.19 10.33
N VAL A 19 -13.16 16.43 10.76
CA VAL A 19 -12.56 17.48 9.92
C VAL A 19 -11.13 17.13 9.47
N ARG A 20 -10.34 16.50 10.35
CA ARG A 20 -8.97 16.08 10.03
C ARG A 20 -8.92 14.83 9.15
N ALA A 21 -10.02 14.09 9.04
CA ALA A 21 -10.12 12.91 8.20
C ALA A 21 -10.11 13.26 6.71
N GLU A 22 -10.59 14.45 6.33
CA GLU A 22 -10.75 14.85 4.93
C GLU A 22 -9.47 14.76 4.10
N GLU A 23 -8.30 15.12 4.67
CA GLU A 23 -7.03 15.00 3.96
C GLU A 23 -6.55 13.54 3.84
N ILE A 24 -6.85 12.71 4.84
CA ILE A 24 -6.55 11.27 4.80
C ILE A 24 -7.45 10.58 3.77
N LYS A 25 -8.74 10.89 3.75
CA LYS A 25 -9.69 10.36 2.77
C LYS A 25 -9.28 10.72 1.34
N LYS A 26 -8.88 11.97 1.10
CA LYS A 26 -8.37 12.40 -0.22
C LYS A 26 -7.09 11.66 -0.61
N ALA A 27 -6.20 11.38 0.34
CA ALA A 27 -5.01 10.56 0.08
C ALA A 27 -5.41 9.14 -0.34
N LEU A 28 -6.22 8.48 0.49
CA LEU A 28 -6.71 7.11 0.20
C LEU A 28 -7.44 7.02 -1.15
N VAL A 29 -8.25 8.02 -1.51
CA VAL A 29 -8.93 8.04 -2.82
C VAL A 29 -7.94 8.11 -4.00
N ARG A 30 -6.84 8.85 -3.87
CA ARG A 30 -5.79 8.85 -4.90
C ARG A 30 -5.11 7.50 -4.96
N ASP A 31 -4.74 6.97 -3.80
CA ASP A 31 -3.98 5.73 -3.71
C ASP A 31 -4.81 4.53 -4.21
N ILE A 32 -6.15 4.53 -4.11
CA ILE A 32 -7.03 3.54 -4.77
C ILE A 32 -6.75 3.40 -6.28
N GLU A 33 -6.58 4.52 -6.98
CA GLU A 33 -6.30 4.49 -8.42
C GLU A 33 -4.87 4.03 -8.71
N GLU A 34 -3.92 4.36 -7.83
CA GLU A 34 -2.52 3.94 -7.95
C GLU A 34 -2.38 2.42 -7.73
N GLU A 35 -2.99 1.89 -6.68
CA GLU A 35 -3.08 0.45 -6.37
C GLU A 35 -3.76 -0.36 -7.49
N LEU A 36 -4.84 0.19 -8.07
CA LEU A 36 -5.47 -0.40 -9.24
C LEU A 36 -4.51 -0.39 -10.45
N GLY A 37 -3.72 0.67 -10.58
CA GLY A 37 -2.63 0.79 -11.53
C GLY A 37 -1.59 -0.32 -11.36
N HIS A 38 -1.10 -0.52 -10.14
CA HIS A 38 -0.15 -1.59 -9.78
C HIS A 38 -0.70 -2.97 -10.13
N ALA A 39 -1.93 -3.27 -9.67
CA ALA A 39 -2.59 -4.54 -9.96
C ALA A 39 -2.73 -4.80 -11.47
N ARG A 40 -3.04 -3.77 -12.26
CA ARG A 40 -3.10 -3.86 -13.73
C ARG A 40 -1.72 -4.09 -14.35
N LYS A 41 -0.68 -3.37 -13.90
CA LYS A 41 0.70 -3.54 -14.38
C LYS A 41 1.17 -4.98 -14.12
N VAL A 42 1.03 -5.47 -12.89
CA VAL A 42 1.42 -6.83 -12.48
C VAL A 42 0.59 -7.89 -13.21
N GLY A 43 -0.74 -7.74 -13.28
CA GLY A 43 -1.60 -8.69 -13.98
C GLY A 43 -1.28 -8.83 -15.47
N LYS A 44 -0.99 -7.71 -16.16
CA LYS A 44 -0.52 -7.74 -17.56
C LYS A 44 0.82 -8.48 -17.66
N ARG A 45 1.76 -8.24 -16.73
CA ARG A 45 3.05 -8.91 -16.75
C ARG A 45 2.94 -10.42 -16.53
N ILE A 46 2.09 -10.86 -15.60
CA ILE A 46 1.76 -12.29 -15.40
C ILE A 46 1.31 -12.93 -16.73
N LYS A 47 0.42 -12.25 -17.47
CA LYS A 47 -0.09 -12.79 -18.74
C LYS A 47 0.98 -12.86 -19.84
N VAL A 48 1.87 -11.86 -19.91
CA VAL A 48 3.01 -11.86 -20.85
C VAL A 48 3.95 -13.04 -20.58
N LEU A 49 4.12 -13.41 -19.31
CA LEU A 49 4.88 -14.59 -18.88
C LEU A 49 4.07 -15.90 -18.96
N GLU A 50 3.02 -15.92 -19.80
CA GLU A 50 2.11 -17.05 -20.03
C GLU A 50 1.34 -17.54 -18.79
N GLY A 51 1.37 -16.79 -17.69
CA GLY A 51 0.63 -17.09 -16.48
C GLY A 51 -0.88 -16.80 -16.57
N ARG A 52 -1.64 -17.38 -15.64
CA ARG A 52 -3.05 -17.03 -15.39
C ARG A 52 -3.12 -15.98 -14.30
N VAL A 53 -3.75 -14.84 -14.59
CA VAL A 53 -4.05 -13.81 -13.59
C VAL A 53 -5.08 -14.38 -12.59
N PRO A 54 -4.83 -14.32 -11.26
CA PRO A 54 -5.75 -14.85 -10.26
C PRO A 54 -7.07 -14.08 -10.23
N GLY A 55 -8.18 -14.80 -10.01
CA GLY A 55 -9.49 -14.20 -9.71
C GLY A 55 -9.73 -14.05 -8.21
N SER A 56 -10.88 -13.50 -7.81
CA SER A 56 -11.20 -13.22 -6.40
C SER A 56 -11.13 -14.44 -5.49
N LEU A 57 -11.51 -15.62 -5.98
CA LEU A 57 -11.46 -16.88 -5.22
C LEU A 57 -10.04 -17.48 -5.13
N ASP A 58 -9.10 -16.98 -5.94
CA ASP A 58 -7.69 -17.41 -5.91
C ASP A 58 -6.85 -16.55 -4.94
N LEU A 59 -7.39 -15.42 -4.46
CA LEU A 59 -6.68 -14.45 -3.64
C LEU A 59 -7.02 -14.64 -2.16
N SER A 60 -6.01 -15.01 -1.38
CA SER A 60 -6.12 -15.04 0.08
C SER A 60 -6.10 -13.62 0.65
N ARG A 61 -6.92 -13.38 1.68
CA ARG A 61 -6.99 -12.11 2.42
C ARG A 61 -6.27 -12.23 3.75
N GLY A 62 -5.51 -11.22 4.13
CA GLY A 62 -4.66 -11.24 5.32
C GLY A 62 -4.35 -9.88 5.98
N GLN A 63 -4.78 -8.75 5.40
CA GLN A 63 -4.46 -7.41 5.92
C GLN A 63 -5.28 -7.07 7.17
N ARG A 64 -4.78 -7.45 8.34
CA ARG A 64 -5.47 -7.24 9.63
C ARG A 64 -5.35 -5.81 10.17
N TYR A 65 -4.32 -5.07 9.78
CA TYR A 65 -4.00 -3.75 10.36
C TYR A 65 -4.67 -2.57 9.64
N LEU A 66 -5.09 -2.74 8.39
CA LEU A 66 -5.69 -1.68 7.55
C LEU A 66 -7.22 -1.77 7.48
N GLN A 67 -7.84 -2.61 8.31
CA GLN A 67 -9.30 -2.70 8.38
C GLN A 67 -9.91 -1.37 8.87
N PRO A 68 -11.12 -1.00 8.40
CA PRO A 68 -11.84 0.14 8.93
C PRO A 68 -11.95 0.07 10.46
N PRO A 69 -11.59 1.14 11.19
CA PRO A 69 -11.65 1.13 12.64
C PRO A 69 -13.10 1.08 13.12
N LYS A 70 -13.33 0.50 14.30
CA LYS A 70 -14.67 0.49 14.91
C LYS A 70 -15.16 1.90 15.28
N ASP A 71 -14.23 2.77 15.64
CA ASP A 71 -14.47 4.20 15.81
C ASP A 71 -14.02 4.91 14.53
N SER A 72 -14.98 5.44 13.78
CA SER A 72 -14.73 6.13 12.51
C SER A 72 -13.86 7.38 12.65
N THR A 73 -13.61 7.85 13.88
CA THR A 73 -12.72 8.99 14.15
C THR A 73 -11.28 8.57 14.52
N ASP A 74 -10.98 7.27 14.59
CA ASP A 74 -9.62 6.78 14.87
C ASP A 74 -8.72 6.87 13.63
N LEU A 75 -8.28 8.09 13.34
CA LEU A 75 -7.38 8.39 12.22
C LEU A 75 -6.00 7.74 12.41
N ILE A 76 -5.55 7.55 13.65
CA ILE A 76 -4.22 7.00 13.94
C ILE A 76 -4.18 5.52 13.56
N ALA A 77 -5.26 4.77 13.83
CA ALA A 77 -5.37 3.37 13.42
C ALA A 77 -5.23 3.24 11.89
N VAL A 78 -5.92 4.07 11.11
CA VAL A 78 -5.83 4.04 9.64
C VAL A 78 -4.45 4.44 9.16
N ILE A 79 -3.87 5.53 9.70
CA ILE A 79 -2.52 5.96 9.31
C ILE A 79 -1.48 4.85 9.57
N ARG A 80 -1.53 4.21 10.75
CA ARG A 80 -0.64 3.09 11.06
C ARG A 80 -0.92 1.87 10.17
N GLY A 81 -2.18 1.58 9.89
CA GLY A 81 -2.60 0.50 9.01
C GLY A 81 -2.03 0.66 7.59
N VAL A 82 -2.04 1.89 7.06
CA VAL A 82 -1.45 2.21 5.75
C VAL A 82 0.05 1.97 5.81
N ILE A 83 0.75 2.62 6.74
CA ILE A 83 2.21 2.47 6.88
C ILE A 83 2.63 1.00 6.97
N HIS A 84 1.90 0.19 7.75
CA HIS A 84 2.17 -1.22 7.87
C HIS A 84 1.97 -1.99 6.55
N SER A 85 0.87 -1.72 5.85
CA SER A 85 0.56 -2.37 4.57
C SER A 85 1.61 -2.02 3.51
N GLU A 86 2.05 -0.76 3.48
CA GLU A 86 3.14 -0.32 2.60
C GLU A 86 4.48 -0.98 2.93
N GLU A 87 4.79 -1.18 4.22
CA GLU A 87 6.00 -1.89 4.64
C GLU A 87 5.97 -3.36 4.20
N GLU A 88 4.82 -4.04 4.34
CA GLU A 88 4.64 -5.40 3.82
C GLU A 88 4.79 -5.45 2.30
N ALA A 89 4.28 -4.44 1.59
CA ALA A 89 4.40 -4.31 0.15
C ALA A 89 5.83 -4.15 -0.32
N ILE A 90 6.54 -3.18 0.25
CA ILE A 90 7.95 -2.93 -0.03
C ILE A 90 8.79 -4.18 0.23
N ASP A 91 8.55 -4.90 1.33
CA ASP A 91 9.28 -6.13 1.65
C ASP A 91 8.97 -7.27 0.69
N GLN A 92 7.73 -7.40 0.25
CA GLN A 92 7.34 -8.37 -0.76
C GLN A 92 7.99 -8.05 -2.12
N TYR A 93 7.99 -6.79 -2.54
CA TYR A 93 8.59 -6.37 -3.80
C TYR A 93 10.11 -6.48 -3.81
N LYS A 94 10.79 -6.19 -2.69
CA LYS A 94 12.24 -6.47 -2.55
C LYS A 94 12.59 -7.93 -2.76
N LYS A 95 11.73 -8.88 -2.34
CA LYS A 95 11.95 -10.31 -2.61
C LYS A 95 11.82 -10.59 -4.12
N LEU A 96 10.80 -10.04 -4.77
CA LEU A 96 10.59 -10.19 -6.22
C LEU A 96 11.72 -9.58 -7.04
N ILE A 97 12.22 -8.40 -6.68
CA ILE A 97 13.38 -7.74 -7.31
C ILE A 97 14.59 -8.67 -7.32
N LYS A 98 14.88 -9.31 -6.18
CA LYS A 98 15.98 -10.29 -6.06
C LYS A 98 15.74 -11.55 -6.89
N THR A 99 14.51 -12.05 -6.93
CA THR A 99 14.16 -13.23 -7.76
C THR A 99 14.31 -12.95 -9.25
N CYS A 100 14.08 -11.71 -9.67
CA CYS A 100 14.21 -11.31 -11.07
C CYS A 100 15.68 -11.09 -11.50
N ASP A 101 16.63 -10.89 -10.57
CA ASP A 101 18.03 -10.65 -10.92
C ASP A 101 18.83 -11.97 -11.01
N PRO A 102 19.55 -12.26 -12.12
CA PRO A 102 19.65 -11.54 -13.39
C PRO A 102 18.70 -12.09 -14.49
N VAL A 103 17.67 -12.84 -14.10
CA VAL A 103 16.85 -13.68 -15.00
C VAL A 103 15.82 -12.90 -15.82
N ASP A 104 15.14 -11.92 -15.21
CA ASP A 104 14.03 -11.19 -15.80
C ASP A 104 14.06 -9.71 -15.41
N LEU A 105 15.00 -8.98 -16.01
CA LEU A 105 15.22 -7.56 -15.74
C LEU A 105 14.03 -6.68 -16.15
N VAL A 106 13.17 -7.13 -17.06
CA VAL A 106 11.95 -6.39 -17.46
C VAL A 106 10.89 -6.48 -16.37
N THR A 107 10.70 -7.65 -15.75
CA THR A 107 9.86 -7.72 -14.53
C THR A 107 10.51 -6.94 -13.39
N GLN A 108 11.83 -7.01 -13.24
CA GLN A 108 12.52 -6.28 -12.19
C GLN A 108 12.28 -4.77 -12.27
N ASP A 109 12.43 -4.18 -13.47
CA ASP A 109 12.20 -2.76 -13.73
C ASP A 109 10.77 -2.34 -13.35
N LEU A 110 9.77 -3.11 -13.77
CA LEU A 110 8.38 -2.88 -13.38
C LEU A 110 8.19 -2.91 -11.86
N ILE A 111 8.79 -3.89 -11.17
CA ILE A 111 8.64 -4.01 -9.73
C ILE A 111 9.39 -2.90 -8.99
N LEU A 112 10.53 -2.43 -9.52
CA LEU A 112 11.24 -1.26 -8.99
C LEU A 112 10.41 0.01 -9.08
N GLU A 113 9.70 0.21 -10.20
CA GLU A 113 8.76 1.33 -10.38
C GLU A 113 7.68 1.29 -9.29
N ILE A 114 6.98 0.17 -9.14
CA ILE A 114 5.92 0.00 -8.11
C ILE A 114 6.51 0.20 -6.72
N THR A 115 7.67 -0.38 -6.41
CA THR A 115 8.33 -0.21 -5.10
C THR A 115 8.60 1.26 -4.77
N GLY A 116 8.93 2.08 -5.77
CA GLY A 116 9.12 3.51 -5.59
C GLY A 116 7.82 4.25 -5.26
N GLU A 117 6.70 3.82 -5.85
CA GLU A 117 5.35 4.33 -5.56
C GLU A 117 4.96 4.00 -4.10
N GLU A 118 5.12 2.75 -3.64
CA GLU A 118 4.82 2.35 -2.24
C GLU A 118 5.67 3.11 -1.21
N GLN A 119 6.94 3.34 -1.54
CA GLN A 119 7.82 4.14 -0.69
C GLN A 119 7.32 5.58 -0.53
N ALA A 120 6.73 6.14 -1.59
CA ALA A 120 6.13 7.48 -1.55
C ALA A 120 4.86 7.49 -0.69
N HIS A 121 3.96 6.50 -0.84
CA HIS A 121 2.76 6.34 0.00
C HIS A 121 3.13 6.22 1.47
N ARG A 122 4.05 5.30 1.80
CA ARG A 122 4.56 5.13 3.15
C ARG A 122 5.09 6.44 3.72
N ARG A 123 5.89 7.17 2.94
CA ARG A 123 6.46 8.45 3.38
C ARG A 123 5.37 9.50 3.61
N GLN A 124 4.35 9.55 2.76
CA GLN A 124 3.21 10.46 2.90
C GLN A 124 2.45 10.21 4.21
N PHE A 125 2.13 8.95 4.52
CA PHE A 125 1.40 8.59 5.73
C PHE A 125 2.22 8.74 7.02
N ILE A 126 3.53 8.46 6.99
CA ILE A 126 4.44 8.88 8.09
C ILE A 126 4.37 10.41 8.26
N GLY A 127 4.23 11.17 7.17
CA GLY A 127 3.98 12.60 7.17
C GLY A 127 2.74 13.00 7.98
N PHE A 128 1.60 12.35 7.74
CA PHE A 128 0.39 12.59 8.55
C PHE A 128 0.61 12.21 10.02
N LEU A 129 1.30 11.11 10.29
CA LEU A 129 1.58 10.64 11.65
C LEU A 129 2.35 11.67 12.49
N TYR A 130 3.15 12.56 11.88
CA TYR A 130 3.84 13.64 12.61
C TYR A 130 2.91 14.58 13.39
N GLU A 131 1.65 14.72 12.98
CA GLU A 131 0.66 15.55 13.66
C GLU A 131 -0.01 14.87 14.86
N TYR A 132 0.14 13.55 14.98
CA TYR A 132 -0.51 12.75 16.02
C TYR A 132 0.50 12.10 16.95
N GLU A 133 1.54 11.49 16.40
CA GLU A 133 2.52 10.65 17.10
C GLU A 133 3.96 10.97 16.65
N ARG A 134 4.38 12.22 16.89
CA ARG A 134 5.67 12.76 16.40
C ARG A 134 6.90 11.92 16.75
N GLY A 135 6.92 11.31 17.95
CA GLY A 135 8.02 10.46 18.38
C GLY A 135 8.11 9.18 17.54
N GLU A 136 6.98 8.58 17.22
CA GLU A 136 6.88 7.40 16.37
C GLU A 136 7.22 7.73 14.92
N ALA A 137 6.66 8.82 14.37
CA ALA A 137 6.93 9.27 13.02
C ALA A 137 8.44 9.52 12.77
N ARG A 138 9.15 10.09 13.76
CA ARG A 138 10.62 10.28 13.69
C ARG A 138 11.37 8.95 13.63
N ARG A 139 10.96 7.95 14.43
CA ARG A 139 11.58 6.62 14.41
C ARG A 139 11.38 5.93 13.07
N LEU A 140 10.16 5.95 12.54
CA LEU A 140 9.83 5.35 11.24
C LEU A 140 10.57 6.04 10.07
N THR A 141 10.69 7.37 10.12
CA THR A 141 11.46 8.13 9.14
C THR A 141 12.95 7.76 9.17
N ALA A 142 13.53 7.63 10.37
CA ALA A 142 14.93 7.26 10.53
C ALA A 142 15.22 5.82 10.06
N ALA A 143 14.27 4.89 10.22
CA ALA A 143 14.41 3.52 9.75
C ALA A 143 14.33 3.37 8.21
N ALA A 144 13.89 4.43 7.51
CA ALA A 144 13.76 4.45 6.06
C ALA A 144 15.01 5.00 5.33
N ALA A 145 15.93 5.64 6.07
CA ALA A 145 17.16 6.26 5.58
C ALA A 145 18.35 5.29 5.67
#